data_AF-A0AAQ3VJ95-F1
#
_entry.id   AF-A0AAQ3VJ95-F1
#
_cell.length_a   1.000
_cell.length_b   1.000
_cell.length_c   1.000
_cell.angle_alpha   90.00
_cell.angle_beta   90.00
_cell.angle_gamma   90.00
#
_symmetry.space_group_name_H-M   'P 1'
#
loop_
_entity.id
_entity.type
_entity.pdbx_description
1 polymer ?
#
loop_
_entity_poly.entity_id
_entity_poly.type
_entity_poly.pdbx_seq_one_letter_code
_entity_poly.pdbx_strand_id
1 'polypeptide(L)'
;MIHFGRCRIARQLLMDGRFFIAPSQTARGLFNSFLLQVKSPNRARATQRVGWHSNSFVMPDDCFGVDRRDTLLLQSVTAHEHSFRQSGTLASWQQNVTRYASGNKRLVLAISAAFAGPLVGPCSAEGGGLHFEGASSTGKSTALHVAGSVWGGGDANGYVRSWRATANGLEGVALAHSDTLLCLDELSQLAAKDRRK
;
A
#
# COMPACT_ATOMS: atom_id res chain seq x y z
N MET A 1 -25.58 -7.02 -8.04
CA MET A 1 -26.39 -5.89 -8.52
C MET A 1 -25.51 -4.65 -8.46
N ILE A 2 -25.06 -4.14 -9.61
CA ILE A 2 -24.17 -2.97 -9.68
C ILE A 2 -25.05 -1.73 -9.52
N HIS A 3 -24.90 -1.01 -8.40
CA HIS A 3 -25.62 0.25 -8.13
C HIS A 3 -25.12 1.37 -9.05
N PHE A 4 -26.02 2.25 -9.49
CA PHE A 4 -25.83 3.34 -10.47
C PHE A 4 -24.55 4.19 -10.30
N GLY A 5 -24.02 4.34 -9.09
CA GLY A 5 -22.75 5.05 -8.84
C GLY A 5 -21.49 4.36 -9.41
N ARG A 6 -21.54 3.04 -9.67
CA ARG A 6 -20.39 2.24 -10.14
C ARG A 6 -20.16 2.31 -11.66
N CYS A 7 -21.17 2.68 -12.46
CA CYS A 7 -21.02 2.83 -13.92
C CYS A 7 -20.08 3.99 -14.30
N ARG A 8 -20.03 5.06 -13.48
CA ARG A 8 -19.15 6.20 -13.72
C ARG A 8 -17.67 5.84 -13.55
N ILE A 9 -17.35 5.05 -12.54
CA ILE A 9 -15.98 4.59 -12.24
C ILE A 9 -15.52 3.55 -13.28
N ALA A 10 -16.37 2.58 -13.62
CA ALA A 10 -16.06 1.58 -14.65
C ALA A 10 -15.77 2.23 -16.02
N ARG A 11 -16.53 3.28 -16.37
CA ARG A 11 -16.29 4.06 -17.59
C ARG A 11 -14.95 4.80 -17.57
N GLN A 12 -14.60 5.43 -16.45
CA GLN A 12 -13.34 6.15 -16.30
C GLN A 12 -12.15 5.20 -16.47
N LEU A 13 -12.18 4.05 -15.76
CA LEU A 13 -11.14 3.02 -15.84
C LEU A 13 -10.97 2.45 -17.25
N LEU A 14 -12.07 2.26 -17.98
CA LEU A 14 -12.02 1.78 -19.37
C LEU A 14 -11.43 2.84 -20.30
N MET A 15 -11.76 4.12 -20.13
CA MET A 15 -11.18 5.21 -20.91
C MET A 15 -9.69 5.39 -20.63
N ASP A 16 -9.26 5.25 -19.37
CA ASP A 16 -7.84 5.25 -19.00
C ASP A 16 -7.11 4.04 -19.60
N GLY A 17 -7.81 2.91 -19.78
CA GLY A 17 -7.39 1.73 -20.53
C GLY A 17 -7.42 1.87 -22.06
N ARG A 18 -7.55 3.08 -22.61
CA ARG A 18 -7.65 3.41 -24.05
C ARG A 18 -8.92 2.90 -24.75
N PHE A 19 -9.98 2.59 -24.00
CA PHE A 19 -11.28 2.28 -24.57
C PHE A 19 -12.04 3.58 -24.89
N PHE A 20 -12.14 3.93 -26.16
CA PHE A 20 -12.84 5.14 -26.60
C PHE A 20 -14.32 4.86 -26.90
N ILE A 21 -15.20 5.68 -26.33
CA ILE A 21 -16.63 5.68 -26.63
C ILE A 21 -16.97 7.02 -27.29
N ALA A 22 -17.76 6.97 -28.36
CA ALA A 22 -18.26 8.17 -29.01
C ALA A 22 -18.95 9.11 -27.99
N PRO A 23 -18.74 10.43 -28.06
CA PRO A 23 -19.20 11.37 -27.03
C PRO A 23 -20.72 11.58 -27.00
N SER A 24 -21.47 11.01 -27.95
CA SER A 24 -22.91 11.20 -28.08
C SER A 24 -23.70 10.65 -26.88
N GLN A 25 -24.81 11.33 -26.54
CA GLN A 25 -25.71 10.92 -25.46
C GLN A 25 -26.23 9.49 -25.67
N THR A 26 -26.52 9.15 -26.93
CA THR A 26 -27.01 7.83 -27.34
C THR A 26 -25.97 6.73 -27.13
N ALA A 27 -24.71 6.96 -27.53
CA ALA A 27 -23.64 5.98 -27.31
C ALA A 27 -23.37 5.74 -25.82
N ARG A 28 -23.45 6.79 -24.99
CA ARG A 28 -23.35 6.68 -23.52
C ARG A 28 -24.51 5.89 -22.92
N GLY A 29 -25.73 6.12 -23.41
CA GLY A 29 -26.92 5.38 -22.98
C GLY A 29 -26.81 3.89 -23.28
N LEU A 30 -26.43 3.54 -24.51
CA LEU A 30 -26.23 2.15 -24.94
C LEU A 30 -25.10 1.47 -24.17
N PHE A 31 -24.00 2.16 -23.90
CA PHE A 31 -22.90 1.62 -23.11
C PHE A 31 -23.28 1.32 -21.66
N ASN A 32 -24.02 2.22 -21.00
CA ASN A 32 -24.53 1.95 -19.65
C ASN A 32 -25.48 0.75 -19.63
N SER A 33 -26.37 0.66 -20.63
CA SER A 33 -27.26 -0.51 -20.78
C SER A 33 -26.48 -1.80 -20.97
N PHE A 34 -25.42 -1.78 -21.76
CA PHE A 34 -24.50 -2.92 -21.92
C PHE A 34 -23.86 -3.30 -20.58
N LEU A 35 -23.26 -2.36 -19.85
CA LEU A 35 -22.63 -2.62 -18.55
C LEU A 35 -23.60 -3.23 -17.53
N LEU A 36 -24.87 -2.82 -17.55
CA LEU A 36 -25.92 -3.39 -16.68
C LEU A 36 -26.31 -4.82 -17.07
N GLN A 37 -26.13 -5.20 -18.34
CA GLN A 37 -26.42 -6.54 -18.85
C GLN A 37 -25.24 -7.51 -18.70
N VAL A 38 -24.02 -7.02 -18.49
CA VAL A 38 -22.84 -7.86 -18.24
C VAL A 38 -23.05 -8.66 -16.95
N LYS A 39 -23.27 -9.97 -17.10
CA LYS A 39 -23.31 -10.93 -15.99
C LYS A 39 -21.93 -11.56 -15.84
N SER A 40 -21.17 -11.11 -14.84
CA SER A 40 -19.93 -11.78 -14.45
C SER A 40 -20.25 -12.97 -13.53
N PRO A 41 -19.84 -14.20 -13.88
CA PRO A 41 -19.97 -15.35 -12.97
C PRO A 41 -19.04 -15.20 -11.76
N ASN A 42 -17.95 -14.44 -11.91
CA ASN A 42 -17.00 -14.16 -10.85
C ASN A 42 -17.47 -12.95 -10.03
N ARG A 43 -17.47 -13.11 -8.70
CA ARG A 43 -17.79 -12.03 -7.77
C ARG A 43 -16.49 -11.46 -7.22
N ALA A 44 -16.41 -10.14 -7.19
CA ALA A 44 -15.33 -9.43 -6.54
C ALA A 44 -15.82 -8.76 -5.25
N ARG A 45 -15.01 -8.83 -4.19
CA ARG A 45 -15.24 -8.14 -2.92
C ARG A 45 -14.36 -6.89 -2.90
N ALA A 46 -14.97 -5.73 -2.69
CA ALA A 46 -14.22 -4.49 -2.57
C ALA A 46 -13.72 -4.33 -1.12
N THR A 47 -12.43 -4.05 -0.96
CA THR A 47 -11.83 -3.63 0.32
C THR A 47 -11.37 -2.18 0.24
N GLN A 48 -11.33 -1.51 1.39
CA GLN A 48 -10.88 -0.13 1.54
C GLN A 48 -9.44 -0.02 2.04
N ARG A 49 -8.81 -1.14 2.44
CA ARG A 49 -7.44 -1.18 2.99
C ARG A 49 -6.65 -2.38 2.49
N VAL A 50 -5.33 -2.23 2.47
CA VAL A 50 -4.37 -3.34 2.31
C VAL A 50 -4.35 -4.24 3.55
N GLY A 51 -3.63 -5.36 3.47
CA GLY A 51 -3.39 -6.26 4.59
C GLY A 51 -4.32 -7.47 4.62
N TRP A 52 -4.48 -8.06 5.80
CA TRP A 52 -5.24 -9.29 5.99
C TRP A 52 -6.76 -9.06 5.93
N HIS A 53 -7.41 -9.88 5.12
CA HIS A 53 -8.86 -10.02 5.00
C HIS A 53 -9.20 -11.51 5.04
N SER A 54 -9.53 -12.01 6.24
CA SER A 54 -9.72 -13.45 6.46
C SER A 54 -8.44 -14.22 6.05
N ASN A 55 -8.53 -15.12 5.07
CA ASN A 55 -7.39 -15.94 4.61
C ASN A 55 -6.68 -15.37 3.38
N SER A 56 -6.92 -14.10 3.05
CA SER A 56 -6.29 -13.43 1.93
C SER A 56 -5.59 -12.15 2.37
N PHE A 57 -4.39 -11.92 1.84
CA PHE A 57 -3.59 -10.73 2.03
C PHE A 57 -3.70 -9.85 0.79
N VAL A 58 -4.31 -8.68 0.92
CA VAL A 58 -4.61 -7.77 -0.19
C VAL A 58 -3.54 -6.69 -0.28
N MET A 59 -2.98 -6.54 -1.47
CA MET A 59 -2.09 -5.46 -1.88
C MET A 59 -2.81 -4.59 -2.92
N PRO A 60 -2.27 -3.40 -3.26
CA PRO A 60 -2.89 -2.57 -4.29
C PRO A 60 -2.97 -3.24 -5.66
N ASP A 61 -1.90 -3.95 -6.05
CA ASP A 61 -1.78 -4.60 -7.36
C ASP A 61 -1.97 -6.13 -7.34
N ASP A 62 -2.02 -6.73 -6.14
CA ASP A 62 -2.02 -8.19 -6.00
C ASP A 62 -2.87 -8.64 -4.80
N CYS A 63 -3.24 -9.92 -4.77
CA CYS A 63 -3.94 -10.53 -3.66
C CYS A 63 -3.45 -11.97 -3.48
N PHE A 64 -2.87 -12.25 -2.31
CA PHE A 64 -2.36 -13.57 -1.96
C PHE A 64 -3.41 -14.30 -1.10
N GLY A 65 -3.83 -15.52 -1.46
CA GLY A 65 -4.81 -16.26 -0.66
C GLY A 65 -5.24 -17.58 -1.28
N VAL A 66 -5.91 -18.41 -0.49
CA VAL A 66 -6.25 -19.81 -0.86
C VAL A 66 -7.45 -19.90 -1.80
N ASP A 67 -8.37 -18.92 -1.75
CA ASP A 67 -9.64 -18.99 -2.48
C ASP A 67 -9.66 -18.07 -3.71
N ARG A 68 -9.31 -18.63 -4.89
CA ARG A 68 -9.29 -17.91 -6.18
C ARG A 68 -10.67 -17.40 -6.64
N ARG A 69 -11.76 -17.80 -5.96
CA ARG A 69 -13.14 -17.47 -6.34
C ARG A 69 -13.60 -16.10 -5.84
N ASP A 70 -12.95 -15.57 -4.79
CA ASP A 70 -13.23 -14.25 -4.23
C ASP A 70 -12.13 -13.28 -4.67
N THR A 71 -12.30 -12.65 -5.83
CA THR A 71 -11.38 -11.59 -6.25
C THR A 71 -11.56 -10.40 -5.30
N LEU A 72 -10.64 -10.20 -4.37
CA LEU A 72 -10.60 -8.99 -3.55
C LEU A 72 -9.97 -7.87 -4.36
N LEU A 73 -10.70 -6.76 -4.52
CA LEU A 73 -10.22 -5.58 -5.21
C LEU A 73 -10.09 -4.46 -4.19
N LEU A 74 -8.91 -3.85 -4.12
CA LEU A 74 -8.75 -2.60 -3.39
C LEU A 74 -9.50 -1.49 -4.15
N GLN A 75 -10.57 -0.98 -3.55
CA GLN A 75 -11.33 0.17 -4.05
C GLN A 75 -11.20 1.31 -3.06
N SER A 76 -9.98 1.79 -2.85
CA SER A 76 -9.71 3.03 -2.13
C SER A 76 -9.34 4.14 -3.12
N VAL A 77 -9.54 5.40 -2.72
CA VAL A 77 -9.08 6.58 -3.48
C VAL A 77 -7.56 6.56 -3.67
N THR A 78 -6.83 5.84 -2.82
CA THR A 78 -5.38 5.68 -2.83
C THR A 78 -4.89 4.48 -3.64
N ALA A 79 -5.78 3.66 -4.22
CA ALA A 79 -5.41 2.44 -4.93
C ALA A 79 -4.55 2.70 -6.18
N HIS A 80 -4.55 3.92 -6.74
CA HIS A 80 -3.75 4.28 -7.91
C HIS A 80 -2.42 4.98 -7.58
N GLU A 81 -2.26 5.50 -6.36
CA GLU A 81 -1.06 6.18 -5.88
C GLU A 81 -0.56 5.50 -4.60
N HIS A 82 0.10 4.35 -4.75
CA HIS A 82 0.66 3.57 -3.64
C HIS A 82 2.19 3.39 -3.78
N SER A 83 2.86 3.15 -2.65
CA SER A 83 4.32 2.95 -2.59
C SER A 83 4.78 1.50 -2.76
N PHE A 84 3.87 0.56 -2.99
CA PHE A 84 4.20 -0.87 -3.12
C PHE A 84 4.76 -1.27 -4.50
N ARG A 85 5.52 -0.39 -5.16
CA ARG A 85 6.04 -0.67 -6.51
C ARG A 85 7.37 -1.43 -6.42
N GLN A 86 7.48 -2.49 -7.21
CA GLN A 86 8.74 -3.19 -7.40
C GLN A 86 9.65 -2.44 -8.38
N SER A 87 10.93 -2.32 -8.04
CA SER A 87 11.96 -1.84 -8.96
C SER A 87 13.18 -2.75 -8.89
N GLY A 88 13.67 -3.20 -10.05
CA GLY A 88 14.78 -4.12 -10.15
C GLY A 88 14.43 -5.57 -9.75
N THR A 89 15.45 -6.32 -9.34
CA THR A 89 15.36 -7.75 -9.04
C THR A 89 15.73 -8.04 -7.60
N LEU A 90 15.23 -9.16 -7.07
CA LEU A 90 15.59 -9.65 -5.73
C LEU A 90 17.11 -9.80 -5.58
N ALA A 91 17.79 -10.35 -6.58
CA ALA A 91 19.25 -10.50 -6.57
C ALA A 91 19.96 -9.14 -6.46
N SER A 92 19.50 -8.13 -7.19
CA SER A 92 20.03 -6.77 -7.08
C SER A 92 19.78 -6.18 -5.69
N TRP A 93 18.59 -6.37 -5.13
CA TRP A 93 18.27 -5.90 -3.78
C TRP A 93 19.16 -6.58 -2.73
N GLN A 94 19.39 -7.88 -2.83
CA GLN A 94 20.27 -8.60 -1.92
C GLN A 94 21.73 -8.12 -2.01
N GLN A 95 22.22 -7.92 -3.24
CA GLN A 95 23.58 -7.47 -3.51
C GLN A 95 23.81 -6.00 -3.14
N ASN A 96 22.81 -5.13 -3.19
CA ASN A 96 22.99 -3.69 -3.03
C ASN A 96 22.40 -3.15 -1.72
N VAL A 97 21.52 -3.89 -1.05
CA VAL A 97 20.86 -3.47 0.19
C VAL A 97 21.19 -4.43 1.33
N THR A 98 20.78 -5.70 1.24
CA THR A 98 20.89 -6.61 2.39
C THR A 98 22.30 -7.06 2.70
N ARG A 99 23.23 -7.03 1.73
CA ARG A 99 24.64 -7.37 1.99
C ARG A 99 25.23 -6.56 3.15
N TYR A 100 24.80 -5.31 3.32
CA TYR A 100 25.28 -4.41 4.35
C TYR A 100 24.65 -4.65 5.72
N ALA A 101 23.59 -5.48 5.79
CA ALA A 101 22.98 -5.87 7.05
C ALA A 101 23.82 -6.91 7.81
N SER A 102 24.67 -7.68 7.11
CA SER A 102 25.57 -8.63 7.77
C SER A 102 26.50 -7.90 8.74
N GLY A 103 26.46 -8.28 10.03
CA GLY A 103 27.20 -7.61 11.11
C GLY A 103 26.60 -6.28 11.58
N ASN A 104 25.59 -5.72 10.90
CA ASN A 104 24.94 -4.46 11.27
C ASN A 104 23.57 -4.71 11.91
N LYS A 105 23.56 -4.80 13.24
CA LYS A 105 22.35 -5.06 14.05
C LYS A 105 21.20 -4.08 13.77
N ARG A 106 21.48 -2.81 13.45
CA ARG A 106 20.46 -1.80 13.15
C ARG A 106 19.74 -2.09 11.84
N LEU A 107 20.49 -2.45 10.80
CA LEU A 107 19.90 -2.82 9.51
C LEU A 107 19.18 -4.17 9.58
N VAL A 108 19.71 -5.13 10.33
CA VAL A 108 19.01 -6.40 10.59
C VAL A 108 17.66 -6.12 11.25
N LEU A 109 17.63 -5.34 12.34
CA LEU A 109 16.39 -4.98 13.02
C LEU A 109 15.41 -4.27 12.08
N ALA A 110 15.88 -3.32 11.27
CA ALA A 110 15.06 -2.57 10.34
C ALA A 110 14.39 -3.48 9.28
N ILE A 111 15.16 -4.41 8.70
CA ILE A 111 14.64 -5.39 7.73
C ILE A 111 13.67 -6.37 8.42
N SER A 112 14.01 -6.86 9.61
CA SER A 112 13.13 -7.77 10.37
C SER A 112 11.79 -7.11 10.71
N ALA A 113 11.80 -5.84 11.11
CA ALA A 113 10.58 -5.07 11.37
C ALA A 113 9.72 -4.92 10.11
N ALA A 114 10.33 -4.78 8.93
CA ALA A 114 9.60 -4.72 7.68
C ALA A 114 8.82 -6.00 7.39
N PHE A 115 9.38 -7.17 7.73
CA PHE A 115 8.70 -8.46 7.57
C PHE A 115 7.70 -8.78 8.69
N ALA A 116 7.73 -8.08 9.81
CA ALA A 116 6.89 -8.38 10.96
C ALA A 116 5.40 -8.11 10.69
N GLY A 117 5.06 -7.04 9.97
CA GLY A 117 3.66 -6.62 9.74
C GLY A 117 2.73 -7.74 9.26
N PRO A 118 3.06 -8.46 8.17
CA PRO A 118 2.23 -9.55 7.65
C PRO A 118 2.14 -10.76 8.56
N LEU A 119 3.06 -10.91 9.51
CA LEU A 119 3.07 -12.03 10.46
C LEU A 119 2.16 -11.77 11.66
N VAL A 120 1.80 -10.51 11.94
CA VAL A 120 0.96 -10.12 13.09
C VAL A 120 -0.38 -10.86 13.07
N GLY A 121 -1.09 -10.83 11.93
CA GLY A 121 -2.39 -11.49 11.77
C GLY A 121 -2.35 -13.01 12.03
N PRO A 122 -1.52 -13.78 11.27
CA PRO A 122 -1.39 -15.22 11.46
C PRO A 122 -0.93 -15.64 12.86
N CYS A 123 -0.09 -14.82 13.51
CA CYS A 123 0.37 -15.08 14.87
C CYS A 123 -0.63 -14.64 15.95
N SER A 124 -1.77 -14.03 15.58
CA SER A 124 -2.70 -13.39 16.54
C SER A 124 -1.97 -12.45 17.50
N ALA A 125 -0.93 -11.77 17.01
CA ALA A 125 -0.14 -10.83 17.78
C ALA A 125 -0.74 -9.43 17.64
N GLU A 126 -0.29 -8.52 18.50
CA GLU A 126 -0.55 -7.09 18.33
C GLU A 126 0.56 -6.45 17.48
N GLY A 127 0.20 -5.42 16.71
CA GLY A 127 1.17 -4.61 15.99
C GLY A 127 2.04 -3.78 16.94
N GLY A 128 3.10 -3.17 16.40
CA GLY A 128 4.00 -2.35 17.19
C GLY A 128 4.81 -1.38 16.34
N GLY A 129 5.60 -0.53 17.01
CA GLY A 129 6.47 0.45 16.38
C GLY A 129 7.88 0.41 16.93
N LEU A 130 8.84 0.79 16.10
CA LEU A 130 10.24 0.98 16.48
C LEU A 130 10.62 2.43 16.26
N HIS A 131 11.36 3.00 17.20
CA HIS A 131 11.91 4.34 17.07
C HIS A 131 13.45 4.28 17.09
N PHE A 132 14.07 4.62 15.96
CA PHE A 132 15.52 4.81 15.92
C PHE A 132 15.85 6.19 16.47
N GLU A 133 16.42 6.24 17.68
CA GLU A 133 16.91 7.48 18.31
C GLU A 133 18.43 7.57 18.24
N GLY A 134 18.95 8.79 18.10
CA GLY A 134 20.39 9.07 18.11
C GLY A 134 20.73 10.39 17.44
N ALA A 135 22.01 10.79 17.55
CA ALA A 135 22.53 12.01 16.95
C ALA A 135 22.26 12.09 15.43
N SER A 136 22.28 13.30 14.87
CA SER A 136 22.16 13.47 13.41
C SER A 136 23.23 12.67 12.66
N SER A 137 22.94 12.26 11.42
CA SER A 137 23.88 11.53 10.56
C SER A 137 24.36 10.16 11.09
N THR A 138 23.59 9.52 11.96
CA THR A 138 23.89 8.18 12.51
C THR A 138 23.26 7.02 11.74
N GLY A 139 22.65 7.29 10.58
CA GLY A 139 22.05 6.27 9.69
C GLY A 139 20.58 5.92 9.98
N LYS A 140 19.85 6.77 10.73
CA LYS A 140 18.42 6.55 11.03
C LYS A 140 17.55 6.52 9.76
N SER A 141 17.62 7.56 8.94
CA SER A 141 16.90 7.62 7.66
C SER A 141 17.33 6.50 6.72
N THR A 142 18.62 6.16 6.70
CA THR A 142 19.11 5.00 5.95
C THR A 142 18.44 3.70 6.40
N ALA A 143 18.31 3.45 7.70
CA ALA A 143 17.61 2.27 8.22
C ALA A 143 16.13 2.26 7.81
N LEU A 144 15.44 3.41 7.81
CA LEU A 144 14.06 3.53 7.33
C LEU A 144 13.93 3.21 5.83
N HIS A 145 14.85 3.70 4.99
CA HIS A 145 14.86 3.37 3.57
C HIS A 145 15.16 1.90 3.31
N VAL A 146 16.10 1.30 4.06
CA VAL A 146 16.38 -0.14 3.98
C VAL A 146 15.14 -0.95 4.36
N ALA A 147 14.46 -0.63 5.46
CA ALA A 147 13.22 -1.30 5.85
C ALA A 147 12.11 -1.13 4.80
N GLY A 148 11.90 0.10 4.34
CA GLY A 148 10.87 0.41 3.34
C GLY A 148 11.09 -0.28 1.99
N SER A 149 12.34 -0.51 1.60
CA SER A 149 12.69 -1.18 0.34
C SER A 149 12.20 -2.63 0.23
N VAL A 150 11.83 -3.26 1.36
CA VAL A 150 11.18 -4.58 1.38
C VAL A 150 9.80 -4.54 0.73
N TRP A 151 9.09 -3.43 0.89
CA TRP A 151 7.70 -3.27 0.47
C TRP A 151 7.55 -2.55 -0.86
N GLY A 152 8.49 -1.68 -1.22
CA GLY A 152 8.53 -1.02 -2.52
C GLY A 152 9.14 0.37 -2.48
N GLY A 153 8.72 1.20 -3.42
CA GLY A 153 9.02 2.63 -3.47
C GLY A 153 8.51 3.26 -4.77
N GLY A 154 9.08 4.39 -5.18
CA GLY A 154 8.81 4.94 -6.52
C GLY A 154 8.86 6.47 -6.61
N ASP A 155 8.76 7.17 -5.48
CA ASP A 155 8.96 8.61 -5.38
C ASP A 155 10.36 8.94 -4.83
N ALA A 156 10.68 10.23 -4.69
CA ALA A 156 11.98 10.69 -4.18
C ALA A 156 12.33 10.17 -2.77
N ASN A 157 11.32 9.79 -1.97
CA ASN A 157 11.48 9.24 -0.62
C ASN A 157 11.22 7.72 -0.57
N GLY A 158 10.95 7.09 -1.71
CA GLY A 158 10.63 5.67 -1.84
C GLY A 158 9.35 5.27 -1.10
N TYR A 159 9.51 4.43 -0.08
CA TYR A 159 8.41 3.94 0.77
C TYR A 159 8.22 4.80 2.02
N VAL A 160 9.16 5.70 2.33
CA VAL A 160 9.16 6.49 3.55
C VAL A 160 8.17 7.63 3.44
N ARG A 161 7.47 7.93 4.54
CA ARG A 161 6.51 9.03 4.68
C ARG A 161 7.00 10.04 5.71
N SER A 162 6.69 11.31 5.49
CA SER A 162 7.02 12.35 6.47
C SER A 162 6.00 12.33 7.61
N TRP A 163 6.49 12.53 8.83
CA TRP A 163 5.63 12.82 9.98
C TRP A 163 4.87 14.15 9.85
N ARG A 164 5.29 15.03 8.95
CA ARG A 164 4.63 16.33 8.73
C ARG A 164 3.35 16.17 7.91
N ALA A 165 2.31 15.70 8.57
CA ALA A 165 0.97 15.59 8.01
C ALA A 165 -0.09 15.90 9.09
N THR A 166 -1.30 16.22 8.66
CA THR A 166 -2.45 16.33 9.58
C THR A 166 -2.77 14.96 10.16
N ALA A 167 -3.42 14.91 11.34
CA ALA A 167 -3.81 13.65 11.97
C ALA A 167 -4.62 12.76 11.01
N ASN A 168 -5.64 13.33 10.36
CA ASN A 168 -6.45 12.60 9.36
C ASN A 168 -5.61 12.16 8.15
N GLY A 169 -4.60 12.94 7.77
CA GLY A 169 -3.66 12.56 6.71
C GLY A 169 -2.85 11.32 7.10
N LEU A 170 -2.34 11.27 8.34
CA LEU A 170 -1.62 10.12 8.87
C LEU A 170 -2.50 8.89 9.03
N GLU A 171 -3.76 9.05 9.43
CA GLU A 171 -4.73 7.95 9.46
C GLU A 171 -4.93 7.34 8.07
N GLY A 172 -5.07 8.18 7.03
CA GLY A 172 -5.16 7.70 5.65
C GLY A 172 -3.90 6.95 5.21
N VAL A 173 -2.72 7.44 5.61
CA VAL A 173 -1.44 6.76 5.35
C VAL A 173 -1.37 5.43 6.10
N ALA A 174 -1.75 5.38 7.38
CA ALA A 174 -1.77 4.16 8.18
C ALA A 174 -2.74 3.12 7.61
N LEU A 175 -3.92 3.54 7.14
CA LEU A 175 -4.88 2.68 6.46
C LEU A 175 -4.26 2.07 5.17
N ALA A 176 -3.47 2.85 4.44
CA ALA A 176 -2.76 2.39 3.24
C ALA A 176 -1.57 1.46 3.54
N HIS A 177 -1.18 1.28 4.81
CA HIS A 177 -0.08 0.42 5.27
C HIS A 177 -0.56 -0.61 6.32
N SER A 178 -1.86 -0.95 6.31
CA SER A 178 -2.45 -1.91 7.25
C SER A 178 -1.83 -3.30 7.08
N ASP A 179 -1.44 -3.93 8.19
CA ASP A 179 -0.73 -5.21 8.24
C ASP A 179 0.59 -5.24 7.43
N THR A 180 1.16 -4.08 7.11
CA THR A 180 2.48 -3.89 6.51
C THR A 180 3.33 -2.97 7.39
N LEU A 181 4.56 -2.66 6.96
CA LEU A 181 5.37 -1.64 7.60
C LEU A 181 4.84 -0.24 7.28
N LEU A 182 4.93 0.71 8.23
CA LEU A 182 4.81 2.15 7.96
C LEU A 182 6.12 2.84 8.38
N CYS A 183 6.87 3.38 7.41
CA CYS A 183 8.08 4.14 7.70
C CYS A 183 7.77 5.63 7.83
N LEU A 184 8.00 6.21 9.01
CA LEU A 184 7.86 7.65 9.25
C LEU A 184 9.22 8.27 9.58
N ASP A 185 9.62 9.31 8.84
CA ASP A 185 10.82 10.11 9.12
C ASP A 185 10.46 11.55 9.55
N GLU A 186 11.46 12.30 10.03
CA GLU A 186 11.37 13.70 10.46
C GLU A 186 10.57 13.96 11.76
N LEU A 187 10.46 12.97 12.65
CA LEU A 187 9.79 13.12 13.96
C LEU A 187 10.31 14.34 14.77
N SER A 188 11.60 14.66 14.64
CA SER A 188 12.25 15.80 15.30
C SER A 188 11.75 17.17 14.86
N GLN A 189 10.93 17.23 13.81
CA GLN A 189 10.35 18.47 13.28
C GLN A 189 8.87 18.64 13.66
N LEU A 190 8.29 17.71 14.44
CA LEU A 190 6.98 17.89 15.07
C LEU A 190 7.07 18.90 16.21
N ALA A 191 6.06 19.76 16.33
CA ALA A 191 5.89 20.65 17.48
C ALA A 191 5.89 19.84 18.79
N ALA A 192 6.52 20.35 19.85
CA ALA A 192 6.71 19.63 21.10
C ALA A 192 5.41 19.11 21.76
N LYS A 193 4.26 19.69 21.38
CA LYS A 193 2.93 19.33 21.90
C LYS A 193 2.45 17.94 21.43
N ASP A 194 2.93 17.46 20.29
CA ASP A 194 2.43 16.23 19.65
C ASP A 194 3.32 14.99 19.93
N ARG A 195 4.41 15.15 20.69
CA ARG A 195 5.35 14.05 21.01
C ARG A 195 4.99 13.25 22.27
N ARG A 196 3.90 13.60 22.98
CA ARG A 196 3.58 13.10 24.34
C ARG A 196 2.23 12.38 24.46
N LYS A 197 1.65 11.91 23.37
CA LYS A 197 0.50 10.98 23.42
C LYS A 197 0.96 9.61 22.96
#